data_AF-D2PN48-F1
#
_entry.id   AF-D2PN48-F1
#
_cell.length_a   1.000
_cell.length_b   1.000
_cell.length_c   1.000
_cell.angle_alpha   90.00
_cell.angle_beta   90.00
_cell.angle_gamma   90.00
#
_symmetry.space_group_name_H-M   'P 1'
#
loop_
_entity.id
_entity.type
_entity.pdbx_description
1 polymer ?
#
loop_
_entity_poly.entity_id
_entity_poly.type
_entity_poly.pdbx_seq_one_letter_code
_entity_poly.pdbx_strand_id
1 'polypeptide(L)'
;MPASFADVLRAHPWLRRLPDEVLARLHVAELLPGHPATEPFGASVVAYDTTAPPDPSRVSLCSILRPAPIDEPRLSRLTEAERRWPGIALVEYEQP
;
A
#
# COMPACT_ATOMS: atom_id res chain seq x y z
N MET A 1 7.94 4.00 -14.26
CA MET A 1 9.02 4.57 -13.41
C MET A 1 8.82 4.03 -12.01
N PRO A 2 9.89 3.68 -11.27
CA PRO A 2 9.74 3.24 -9.88
C PRO A 2 9.07 4.36 -9.07
N ALA A 3 8.17 4.00 -8.16
CA ALA A 3 7.51 4.95 -7.28
C ALA A 3 8.55 5.73 -6.46
N SER A 4 8.42 7.06 -6.40
CA SER A 4 9.24 7.84 -5.47
C SER A 4 8.57 7.85 -4.09
N PHE A 5 9.37 8.03 -3.05
CA PHE A 5 8.84 8.18 -1.69
C PHE A 5 7.88 9.37 -1.58
N ALA A 6 8.15 10.45 -2.33
CA ALA A 6 7.27 11.61 -2.40
C ALA A 6 5.89 11.29 -3.01
N ASP A 7 5.84 10.39 -4.00
CA ASP A 7 4.58 9.94 -4.60
C ASP A 7 3.78 9.10 -3.61
N VAL A 8 4.45 8.22 -2.85
CA VAL A 8 3.82 7.44 -1.78
C VAL A 8 3.22 8.35 -0.71
N LEU A 9 3.94 9.37 -0.24
CA LEU A 9 3.40 10.33 0.72
C LEU A 9 2.30 11.23 0.15
N ARG A 10 2.25 11.42 -1.17
CA ARG A 10 1.15 12.16 -1.82
C ARG A 10 -0.11 11.29 -1.88
N ALA A 11 0.03 10.02 -2.24
CA ALA A 11 -1.08 9.07 -2.32
C ALA A 11 -1.61 8.66 -0.93
N HIS A 12 -0.73 8.58 0.06
CA HIS A 12 -1.05 8.13 1.42
C HIS A 12 -0.54 9.14 2.47
N PRO A 13 -1.17 10.32 2.60
CA PRO A 13 -0.66 11.40 3.45
C PRO A 13 -0.53 11.05 4.94
N TRP A 14 -1.34 10.10 5.41
CA TRP A 14 -1.34 9.62 6.79
C TRP A 14 -0.02 8.94 7.18
N LEU A 15 0.78 8.46 6.20
CA LEU A 15 2.13 7.92 6.48
C LEU A 15 3.06 8.96 7.10
N ARG A 16 2.82 10.26 6.92
CA ARG A 16 3.61 11.32 7.57
C ARG A 16 3.53 11.32 9.10
N ARG A 17 2.61 10.57 9.69
CA ARG A 17 2.51 10.40 11.15
C ARG A 17 3.48 9.36 11.68
N LEU A 18 4.07 8.54 10.81
CA LEU A 18 5.08 7.57 11.21
C LEU A 18 6.43 8.25 11.47
N PRO A 19 7.25 7.73 12.40
CA PRO A 19 8.61 8.20 12.60
C PRO A 19 9.45 8.12 11.32
N ASP A 20 10.31 9.11 11.08
CA ASP A 20 11.15 9.18 9.87
C ASP A 20 12.05 7.94 9.70
N GLU A 21 12.55 7.39 10.81
CA GLU A 21 13.35 6.15 10.83
C GLU A 21 12.58 4.92 10.33
N VAL A 22 11.27 4.88 10.55
CA VAL A 22 10.39 3.82 10.06
C VAL A 22 10.15 4.01 8.56
N LEU A 23 9.83 5.25 8.16
CA LEU A 23 9.62 5.61 6.76
C LEU A 23 10.87 5.39 5.90
N ALA A 24 12.05 5.66 6.44
CA ALA A 24 13.33 5.44 5.76
C ALA A 24 13.61 3.96 5.45
N ARG A 25 12.98 3.02 6.17
CA ARG A 25 13.13 1.58 5.96
C ARG A 25 12.10 1.01 4.99
N LEU A 26 11.10 1.79 4.59
CA LEU A 26 10.00 1.31 3.74
C LEU A 26 10.50 0.86 2.37
N HIS A 27 10.02 -0.30 1.92
CA HIS A 27 10.27 -0.79 0.57
C HIS A 27 9.39 -0.06 -0.45
N VAL A 28 9.71 1.20 -0.75
CA VAL A 28 8.89 2.07 -1.62
C VAL A 28 8.67 1.48 -3.03
N ALA A 29 9.62 0.69 -3.53
CA ALA A 29 9.57 0.13 -4.87
C ALA A 29 8.45 -0.91 -5.08
N GLU A 30 7.96 -1.53 -4.00
CA GLU A 30 6.83 -2.48 -4.08
C GLU A 30 5.47 -1.77 -4.08
N LEU A 31 5.44 -0.45 -3.87
CA LEU A 31 4.20 0.31 -3.75
C LEU A 31 3.82 0.95 -5.08
N LEU A 32 2.51 0.98 -5.35
CA LEU A 32 1.92 1.57 -6.54
C LEU A 32 1.07 2.79 -6.16
N PRO A 33 1.68 3.94 -5.79
CA PRO A 33 0.95 5.12 -5.36
C PRO A 33 0.08 5.68 -6.50
N GLY A 34 -1.20 5.94 -6.19
CA GLY A 34 -2.16 6.43 -7.17
C GLY A 34 -2.61 5.41 -8.21
N HIS A 35 -2.38 4.10 -7.95
CA HIS A 35 -2.89 3.06 -8.84
C HIS A 35 -4.42 3.13 -8.95
N PRO A 36 -5.02 3.04 -10.17
CA PRO A 36 -6.47 3.19 -10.36
C PRO A 36 -7.33 2.23 -9.51
N ALA A 37 -6.77 1.08 -9.13
CA ALA A 37 -7.44 0.12 -8.26
C ALA A 37 -7.73 0.65 -6.84
N THR A 38 -7.02 1.68 -6.34
CA THR A 38 -7.23 2.23 -4.99
C THR A 38 -8.22 3.39 -4.95
N GLU A 39 -8.52 4.03 -6.09
CA GLU A 39 -9.43 5.17 -6.21
C GLU A 39 -10.80 4.98 -5.50
N PRO A 40 -11.51 3.84 -5.65
CA PRO A 40 -12.83 3.67 -5.04
C PRO A 40 -12.77 3.32 -3.53
N PHE A 41 -11.58 3.10 -2.97
CA PHE A 41 -11.42 2.63 -1.60
C PHE A 41 -10.85 3.67 -0.64
N GLY A 42 -10.22 4.72 -1.18
CA GLY A 42 -9.66 5.84 -0.39
C GLY A 42 -8.20 5.64 -0.01
N ALA A 43 -7.63 6.66 0.65
CA ALA A 43 -6.19 6.75 0.89
C ALA A 43 -5.64 5.71 1.89
N SER A 44 -6.49 5.04 2.68
CA SER A 44 -6.09 3.94 3.58
C SER A 44 -5.71 2.66 2.83
N VAL A 45 -6.19 2.49 1.59
CA VAL A 45 -5.90 1.32 0.77
C VAL A 45 -4.67 1.57 -0.07
N VAL A 46 -3.70 0.68 0.09
CA VAL A 46 -2.40 0.72 -0.60
C VAL A 46 -2.35 -0.43 -1.61
N ALA A 47 -1.91 -0.12 -2.83
CA ALA A 47 -1.63 -1.12 -3.84
C ALA A 47 -0.15 -1.53 -3.81
N TYR A 48 0.08 -2.83 -3.84
CA TYR A 48 1.39 -3.48 -3.91
C TYR A 48 1.56 -4.07 -5.30
N ASP A 49 2.76 -4.00 -5.85
CA ASP A 49 3.19 -4.80 -7.00
C ASP A 49 3.61 -6.19 -6.50
N THR A 50 2.88 -7.23 -6.90
CA THR A 50 3.16 -8.62 -6.47
C THR A 50 4.37 -9.23 -7.20
N THR A 51 4.92 -8.51 -8.18
CA THR A 51 6.09 -8.91 -8.96
C THR A 51 7.36 -8.15 -8.56
N ALA A 52 7.25 -7.15 -7.69
CA ALA A 52 8.40 -6.42 -7.18
C ALA A 52 9.39 -7.38 -6.50
N PRO A 53 10.68 -7.35 -6.86
CA PRO A 53 11.67 -8.21 -6.24
C PRO A 53 11.82 -7.85 -4.76
N PRO A 54 11.98 -8.83 -3.85
CA PRO A 54 12.18 -8.55 -2.44
C PRO A 54 13.51 -7.81 -2.22
N ASP A 55 13.50 -6.81 -1.34
CA ASP A 55 14.71 -6.11 -0.88
C ASP A 55 14.95 -6.41 0.61
N PRO A 56 15.95 -7.23 0.96
CA PRO A 56 16.22 -7.61 2.34
C PRO A 56 16.73 -6.46 3.22
N SER A 57 17.11 -5.32 2.62
CA SER A 57 17.51 -4.12 3.35
C SER A 57 16.33 -3.20 3.71
N ARG A 58 15.14 -3.51 3.18
CA ARG A 58 13.91 -2.74 3.35
C ARG A 58 12.84 -3.58 4.04
N VAL A 59 11.76 -2.90 4.41
CA VAL A 59 10.64 -3.48 5.15
C VAL A 59 9.35 -3.13 4.43
N SER A 60 8.50 -4.13 4.20
CA SER A 60 7.17 -3.91 3.64
C SER A 60 6.26 -3.22 4.65
N LEU A 61 5.32 -2.40 4.17
CA LEU A 61 4.44 -1.63 5.06
C LEU A 61 3.60 -2.53 5.98
N CYS A 62 3.22 -3.73 5.52
CA CYS A 62 2.49 -4.74 6.29
C CYS A 62 3.26 -5.30 7.49
N SER A 63 4.59 -5.11 7.53
CA SER A 63 5.42 -5.45 8.69
C SER A 63 5.51 -4.31 9.70
N ILE A 64 5.12 -3.10 9.31
CA ILE A 64 5.19 -1.88 10.12
C ILE A 64 3.81 -1.57 10.73
N LEU A 65 2.77 -1.72 9.91
CA LEU A 65 1.40 -1.33 10.22
C LEU A 65 0.47 -2.52 10.30
N ARG A 66 -0.56 -2.38 11.11
CA ARG A 66 -1.64 -3.36 11.17
C ARG A 66 -2.59 -3.16 9.98
N PRO A 67 -2.93 -4.24 9.27
CA PRO A 67 -4.06 -4.22 8.34
C PRO A 67 -5.34 -3.81 9.09
N ALA A 68 -6.18 -3.00 8.46
CA ALA A 68 -7.49 -2.65 9.00
C ALA A 68 -8.40 -3.88 9.08
N PRO A 69 -9.22 -4.01 10.12
CA PRO A 69 -10.32 -4.97 10.10
C PRO A 69 -11.29 -4.57 9.00
N ILE A 70 -11.56 -5.50 8.09
CA ILE A 70 -12.51 -5.31 6.98
C ILE A 70 -13.61 -6.37 7.06
N ASP A 71 -14.82 -5.99 6.68
CA ASP A 71 -15.95 -6.91 6.57
C ASP A 71 -15.95 -7.66 5.24
N GLU A 72 -16.80 -8.69 5.12
CA GLU A 72 -16.90 -9.52 3.90
C GLU A 72 -17.24 -8.70 2.64
N PRO A 73 -18.17 -7.71 2.68
CA PRO A 73 -18.43 -6.84 1.53
C PRO A 73 -17.20 -6.04 1.09
N ARG A 74 -16.44 -5.48 2.04
CA ARG A 74 -15.22 -4.71 1.74
C ARG A 74 -14.15 -5.62 1.14
N LEU A 75 -13.91 -6.78 1.74
CA LEU A 75 -12.97 -7.78 1.23
C LEU A 75 -13.32 -8.22 -0.20
N SER A 76 -14.60 -8.52 -0.46
CA SER A 76 -15.07 -8.94 -1.78
C SER A 76 -14.78 -7.89 -2.86
N ARG A 77 -15.00 -6.60 -2.54
CA ARG A 77 -14.70 -5.50 -3.47
C ARG A 77 -13.20 -5.34 -3.72
N LEU A 78 -12.36 -5.49 -2.70
CA LEU A 78 -10.91 -5.46 -2.86
C LEU A 78 -10.44 -6.60 -3.77
N THR A 79 -10.91 -7.83 -3.52
CA THR A 79 -10.59 -8.99 -4.35
C THR A 79 -11.09 -8.84 -5.80
N GLU A 80 -12.26 -8.24 -6.02
CA GLU A 80 -12.74 -7.95 -7.37
C GLU A 80 -11.82 -6.95 -8.09
N ALA A 81 -11.35 -5.91 -7.38
CA ALA A 81 -10.41 -4.96 -7.93
C ALA A 81 -9.06 -5.62 -8.28
N GLU A 82 -8.53 -6.50 -7.42
CA GLU A 82 -7.32 -7.29 -7.72
C GLU A 82 -7.50 -8.18 -8.96
N ARG A 83 -8.67 -8.80 -9.14
CA ARG A 83 -8.96 -9.62 -10.34
C ARG A 83 -8.98 -8.79 -11.62
N ARG A 84 -9.42 -7.52 -11.54
CA ARG A 84 -9.43 -6.61 -12.68
C ARG A 84 -8.04 -6.12 -13.06
N TRP A 85 -7.13 -6.04 -12.08
CA TRP A 85 -5.77 -5.52 -12.23
C TRP A 85 -4.75 -6.58 -11.82
N PRO A 86 -4.38 -7.53 -12.71
CA PRO A 86 -3.44 -8.58 -12.35
C PRO A 86 -2.06 -8.01 -12.00
N GLY A 87 -1.36 -8.67 -11.08
CA GLY A 87 -0.03 -8.25 -10.63
C GLY A 87 -0.05 -7.26 -9.45
N ILE A 88 -1.22 -7.01 -8.85
CA ILE A 88 -1.32 -6.19 -7.65
C ILE A 88 -1.94 -6.94 -6.48
N ALA A 89 -1.67 -6.46 -5.26
CA ALA A 89 -2.44 -6.78 -4.06
C ALA A 89 -2.89 -5.48 -3.38
N LEU A 90 -4.10 -5.47 -2.82
CA LEU A 90 -4.67 -4.31 -2.13
C LEU A 90 -4.74 -4.60 -0.63
N VAL A 91 -4.16 -3.70 0.17
CA VAL A 91 -4.21 -3.81 1.63
C VAL A 91 -4.74 -2.51 2.21
N GLU A 92 -5.77 -2.62 3.04
CA GLU A 92 -6.25 -1.49 3.85
C GLU A 92 -5.52 -1.48 5.20
N TYR A 93 -5.06 -0.31 5.63
CA TYR A 93 -4.31 -0.14 6.88
C TYR A 93 -5.09 0.66 7.93
N GLU A 94 -4.91 0.29 9.20
CA GLU A 94 -5.29 1.16 10.31
C GLU A 94 -4.41 2.40 10.27
N GLN A 95 -5.02 3.59 10.21
CA GLN A 95 -4.27 4.83 10.19
C GLN A 95 -3.72 5.13 11.60
N PRO A 96 -2.41 5.42 11.73
CA PRO A 96 -1.78 5.80 13.00
C PRO A 96 -2.20 7.19 13.47
#